data_AF-A0A358VMT9-F1
#
_entry.id   AF-A0A358VMT9-F1
#
_cell.length_a   1.000
_cell.length_b   1.000
_cell.length_c   1.000
_cell.angle_alpha   90.00
_cell.angle_beta   90.00
_cell.angle_gamma   90.00
#
_symmetry.space_group_name_H-M   'P 1'
#
loop_
_entity.id
_entity.type
_entity.pdbx_description
1 polymer ?
#
loop_
_entity_poly.entity_id
_entity_poly.type
_entity_poly.pdbx_seq_one_letter_code
_entity_poly.pdbx_strand_id
1 'polypeptide(L)'
;MNKPNAEQFRFRSLGKTIVIIDWANVYGWFSDPKSKNYLGWKIDLQKLFIYLSDYKEIFDKRFYFGVETGKSWSEELQARIQLIGFNLQSKEVKWVPVSLEKSHFKKIIKELFDVLDGIKTTNSEIATKLYELRQKIEIRLAEREPDFNYELIEEMDMELKKLNTSIGELQKQMAVPVMRRKCDFDVEIARDVFNLSNNFEHLILFSGDGDYAALVEDLTVNKNKKVIVIFAPGHVGKEYEKLSKQLQEKRLNYRLFLCSADRLKDDIYEENNIPKDFSSGRDDFMVAEDNPKSQ
;
A
#
# COMPACT_ATOMS: atom_id res chain seq x y z
N MET A 1 12.11 -14.39 36.61
CA MET A 1 13.47 -14.35 36.06
C MET A 1 13.59 -13.07 35.26
N ASN A 2 14.24 -12.05 35.81
CA ASN A 2 14.50 -10.79 35.11
C ASN A 2 15.47 -11.07 33.97
N LYS A 3 15.03 -10.85 32.72
CA LYS A 3 15.95 -10.83 31.58
C LYS A 3 17.04 -9.78 31.88
N PRO A 4 18.31 -10.06 31.57
CA PRO A 4 19.36 -9.05 31.71
C PRO A 4 18.98 -7.83 30.86
N ASN A 5 19.16 -6.62 31.40
CA ASN A 5 19.03 -5.37 30.66
C ASN A 5 19.84 -5.48 29.37
N ALA A 6 19.18 -5.78 28.24
CA ALA A 6 19.77 -5.53 26.95
C ALA A 6 20.01 -4.02 26.88
N GLU A 7 21.23 -3.59 26.58
CA GLU A 7 21.51 -2.16 26.42
C GLU A 7 20.54 -1.59 25.36
N GLN A 8 19.64 -0.73 25.82
CA GLN A 8 18.66 -0.05 24.98
C GLN A 8 19.40 0.72 23.87
N PHE A 9 19.01 0.49 22.60
CA PHE A 9 19.69 1.14 21.49
C PHE A 9 19.41 2.64 21.50
N ARG A 10 20.47 3.44 21.50
CA ARG A 10 20.40 4.90 21.43
C ARG A 10 21.34 5.42 20.36
N PHE A 11 20.86 6.37 19.56
CA PHE A 11 21.72 7.17 18.70
C PHE A 11 22.74 7.93 19.58
N ARG A 12 24.01 7.88 19.18
CA ARG A 12 25.11 8.54 19.90
C ARG A 12 25.65 9.71 19.08
N SER A 13 26.19 10.71 19.77
CA SER A 13 26.87 11.85 19.15
C SER A 13 25.99 12.63 18.18
N LEU A 14 24.71 12.85 18.52
CA LEU A 14 23.84 13.72 17.74
C LEU A 14 24.28 15.18 17.89
N GLY A 15 24.27 15.92 16.78
CA GLY A 15 24.33 17.36 16.72
C GLY A 15 22.91 17.90 16.53
N LYS A 16 22.76 19.19 16.19
CA LYS A 16 21.43 19.78 15.97
C LYS A 16 20.66 18.99 14.90
N THR A 17 19.56 18.34 15.26
CA THR A 17 18.93 17.28 14.45
C THR A 17 17.49 17.60 14.09
N ILE A 18 17.11 17.31 12.83
CA ILE A 18 15.72 17.19 12.42
C ILE A 18 15.35 15.73 12.18
N VAL A 19 14.10 15.39 12.47
CA VAL A 19 13.51 14.09 12.15
C VAL A 19 12.44 14.28 11.08
N ILE A 20 12.48 13.45 10.05
CA ILE A 20 11.50 13.37 8.98
C ILE A 20 10.85 12.00 9.02
N ILE A 21 9.52 11.97 9.14
CA ILE A 21 8.72 10.76 9.11
C ILE A 21 7.86 10.77 7.86
N ASP A 22 8.23 9.95 6.88
CA ASP A 22 7.41 9.67 5.72
C ASP A 22 6.42 8.56 6.08
N TRP A 23 5.22 8.94 6.52
CA TRP A 23 4.28 7.95 7.03
C TRP A 23 3.81 6.98 5.95
N ALA A 24 3.73 7.40 4.69
CA ALA A 24 3.32 6.50 3.61
C ALA A 24 4.30 5.32 3.49
N ASN A 25 5.59 5.59 3.65
CA ASN A 25 6.64 4.57 3.65
C ASN A 25 6.68 3.77 4.96
N VAL A 26 6.66 4.46 6.12
CA VAL A 26 6.70 3.82 7.45
C VAL A 26 5.52 2.89 7.68
N TYR A 27 4.32 3.33 7.30
CA TYR A 27 3.09 2.54 7.35
C TYR A 27 3.21 1.25 6.54
N GLY A 28 3.85 1.33 5.36
CA GLY A 28 4.09 0.19 4.49
C GLY A 28 4.90 -0.93 5.12
N TRP A 29 5.69 -0.62 6.14
CA TRP A 29 6.51 -1.62 6.84
C TRP A 29 5.67 -2.62 7.65
N PHE A 30 4.43 -2.27 8.02
CA PHE A 30 3.57 -3.09 8.86
C PHE A 30 2.13 -3.19 8.35
N SER A 31 1.85 -2.74 7.13
CA SER A 31 0.48 -2.76 6.58
C SER A 31 0.11 -4.06 5.88
N ASP A 32 1.08 -4.78 5.31
CA ASP A 32 0.84 -6.03 4.57
C ASP A 32 1.66 -7.20 5.14
N PRO A 33 1.03 -8.12 5.88
CA PRO A 33 1.67 -9.32 6.42
C PRO A 33 2.25 -10.27 5.36
N LYS A 34 1.79 -10.19 4.10
CA LYS A 34 2.30 -11.01 2.98
C LYS A 34 3.49 -10.38 2.30
N SER A 35 3.78 -9.10 2.56
CA SER A 35 4.98 -8.45 2.07
C SER A 35 6.21 -9.17 2.62
N LYS A 36 7.19 -9.43 1.75
CA LYS A 36 8.49 -10.03 2.13
C LYS A 36 9.23 -9.25 3.22
N ASN A 37 8.84 -8.00 3.42
CA ASN A 37 9.54 -7.04 4.25
C ASN A 37 8.65 -6.54 5.41
N TYR A 38 7.60 -7.30 5.73
CA TYR A 38 6.73 -7.03 6.88
C TYR A 38 7.51 -7.10 8.19
N LEU A 39 7.47 -6.03 8.98
CA LEU A 39 8.15 -5.94 10.28
C LEU A 39 7.63 -6.97 11.29
N GLY A 40 6.35 -7.37 11.20
CA GLY A 40 5.72 -8.19 12.23
C GLY A 40 5.32 -7.41 13.49
N TRP A 41 5.54 -6.10 13.52
CA TRP A 41 5.16 -5.20 14.61
C TRP A 41 4.86 -3.80 14.07
N LYS A 42 4.08 -3.01 14.82
CA LYS A 42 3.67 -1.66 14.45
C LYS A 42 4.38 -0.63 15.31
N ILE A 43 4.64 0.54 14.75
CA ILE A 43 5.22 1.67 15.47
C ILE A 43 4.10 2.39 16.23
N ASP A 44 4.26 2.51 17.53
CA ASP A 44 3.43 3.37 18.38
C ASP A 44 3.92 4.82 18.24
N LEU A 45 3.04 5.70 17.76
CA LEU A 45 3.36 7.10 17.52
C LEU A 45 3.73 7.88 18.78
N GLN A 46 3.10 7.55 19.92
CA GLN A 46 3.37 8.25 21.17
C GLN A 46 4.70 7.79 21.76
N LYS A 47 4.98 6.48 21.76
CA LYS A 47 6.29 5.96 22.17
C LYS A 47 7.40 6.48 21.25
N LEU A 48 7.19 6.53 19.93
CA LEU A 48 8.13 7.13 18.99
C LEU A 48 8.41 8.60 19.34
N PHE A 49 7.37 9.38 19.61
CA PHE A 49 7.53 10.78 19.97
C PHE A 49 8.33 10.95 21.27
N ILE A 50 8.04 10.15 22.30
CA ILE A 50 8.76 10.15 23.56
C ILE A 50 10.23 9.78 23.33
N TYR A 51 10.49 8.68 22.62
CA TYR A 51 11.85 8.23 22.30
C TYR A 51 12.68 9.32 21.60
N LEU A 52 12.09 10.01 20.61
CA LEU A 52 12.74 11.10 19.91
C LEU A 52 12.87 12.38 20.76
N SER A 53 11.99 12.58 21.74
CA SER A 53 12.01 13.76 22.62
C SER A 53 13.01 13.63 23.76
N ASP A 54 13.47 12.41 24.08
CA ASP A 54 14.58 12.19 25.01
C ASP A 54 15.90 12.84 24.52
N TYR A 55 16.02 13.08 23.22
CA TYR A 55 17.17 13.75 22.62
C TYR A 55 16.98 15.26 22.60
N LYS A 56 17.77 15.99 23.40
CA LYS A 56 17.74 17.46 23.45
C LYS A 56 18.17 18.10 22.14
N GLU A 57 18.93 17.38 21.33
CA GLU A 57 19.45 17.84 20.04
C GLU A 57 18.40 17.78 18.93
N ILE A 58 17.33 16.99 19.10
CA ILE A 58 16.23 16.88 18.15
C ILE A 58 15.25 18.03 18.38
N PHE A 59 15.33 19.05 17.53
CA PHE A 59 14.53 20.28 17.67
C PHE A 59 13.29 20.34 16.77
N ASP A 60 13.22 19.53 15.71
CA ASP A 60 12.06 19.46 14.80
C ASP A 60 11.76 17.99 14.45
N LYS A 61 10.46 17.63 14.53
CA LYS A 61 9.95 16.26 14.30
C LYS A 61 8.81 16.35 13.29
N ARG A 62 9.16 16.39 12.01
CA ARG A 62 8.18 16.57 10.92
C ARG A 62 7.56 15.25 10.53
N PHE A 63 6.24 15.23 10.45
CA PHE A 63 5.45 14.05 10.14
C PHE A 63 4.64 14.32 8.89
N TYR A 64 4.88 13.55 7.82
CA TYR A 64 4.23 13.74 6.52
C TYR A 64 3.12 12.71 6.35
N PHE A 65 1.88 13.18 6.22
CA PHE A 65 0.70 12.32 6.20
C PHE A 65 -0.36 12.77 5.18
N GLY A 66 -0.85 11.83 4.39
CA GLY A 66 -1.94 12.06 3.43
C GLY A 66 -3.29 11.86 4.08
N VAL A 67 -4.14 12.88 4.06
CA VAL A 67 -5.47 12.86 4.68
C VAL A 67 -6.51 12.44 3.63
N GLU A 68 -7.35 11.47 3.99
CA GLU A 68 -8.47 11.02 3.19
C GLU A 68 -9.76 11.68 3.69
N THR A 69 -10.16 12.76 3.03
CA THR A 69 -11.38 13.51 3.35
C THR A 69 -12.60 12.58 3.38
N GLY A 70 -13.36 12.60 4.48
CA GLY A 70 -14.54 11.76 4.67
C GLY A 70 -14.25 10.35 5.19
N LYS A 71 -12.99 10.02 5.51
CA LYS A 71 -12.62 8.79 6.22
C LYS A 71 -12.26 9.11 7.66
N SER A 72 -13.15 8.75 8.60
CA SER A 72 -12.99 9.04 10.03
C SER A 72 -11.64 8.61 10.59
N TRP A 73 -11.17 7.39 10.25
CA TRP A 73 -9.88 6.89 10.72
C TRP A 73 -8.70 7.77 10.28
N SER A 74 -8.77 8.40 9.10
CA SER A 74 -7.71 9.23 8.54
C SER A 74 -7.66 10.59 9.24
N GLU A 75 -8.84 11.18 9.45
CA GLU A 75 -9.03 12.45 10.16
C GLU A 75 -8.67 12.32 11.65
N GLU A 76 -9.06 11.20 12.29
CA GLU A 76 -8.69 10.88 13.68
C GLU A 76 -7.18 10.68 13.83
N LEU A 77 -6.54 9.99 12.88
CA LEU A 77 -5.09 9.81 12.88
C LEU A 77 -4.36 11.15 12.74
N GLN A 78 -4.83 12.02 11.83
CA GLN A 78 -4.30 13.39 11.70
C GLN A 78 -4.38 14.15 13.02
N ALA A 79 -5.55 14.15 13.67
CA ALA A 79 -5.76 14.81 14.96
C ALA A 79 -4.85 14.21 16.05
N ARG A 80 -4.70 12.88 16.08
CA ARG A 80 -3.81 12.17 17.02
C ARG A 80 -2.35 12.59 16.82
N ILE A 81 -1.86 12.68 15.59
CA ILE A 81 -0.47 13.08 15.29
C ILE A 81 -0.20 14.50 15.81
N GLN A 82 -1.14 15.43 15.59
CA GLN A 82 -1.04 16.80 16.09
C GLN A 82 -1.07 16.85 17.62
N LEU A 83 -1.97 16.10 18.26
CA LEU A 83 -2.11 16.04 19.71
C LEU A 83 -0.85 15.47 20.40
N ILE A 84 -0.19 14.49 19.78
CA ILE A 84 1.08 13.95 20.27
C ILE A 84 2.19 15.01 20.25
N GLY A 85 2.12 15.98 19.32
CA GLY A 85 3.06 17.10 19.23
C GLY A 85 4.04 17.03 18.05
N PHE A 86 3.80 16.16 17.07
CA PHE A 86 4.57 16.18 15.83
C PHE A 86 4.26 17.44 15.01
N ASN A 87 5.25 17.93 14.27
CA ASN A 87 5.07 18.98 13.27
C ASN A 87 4.45 18.36 12.00
N LEU A 88 3.12 18.30 11.96
CA LEU A 88 2.38 17.65 10.88
C LEU A 88 2.42 18.46 9.58
N GLN A 89 2.87 17.82 8.51
CA GLN A 89 2.75 18.24 7.13
C GLN A 89 1.72 17.34 6.45
N SER A 90 0.61 17.91 5.97
CA SER A 90 -0.48 17.13 5.42
C SER A 90 -0.97 17.67 4.08
N LYS A 91 -1.45 16.75 3.24
CA LYS A 91 -2.16 17.07 2.00
C LYS A 91 -3.27 16.05 1.76
N GLU A 92 -4.26 16.45 0.99
CA GLU A 92 -5.35 15.57 0.61
C GLU A 92 -4.87 14.47 -0.34
N VAL A 93 -5.36 13.25 -0.10
CA VAL A 93 -5.13 12.10 -0.98
C VAL A 93 -5.87 12.29 -2.30
N LYS A 94 -5.18 12.06 -3.42
CA LYS A 94 -5.77 12.17 -4.75
C LYS A 94 -6.20 10.79 -5.25
N TRP A 95 -7.37 10.74 -5.88
CA TRP A 95 -7.89 9.55 -6.54
C TRP A 95 -7.85 9.75 -8.05
N VAL A 96 -7.01 8.96 -8.73
CA VAL A 96 -6.80 9.09 -10.17
C VAL A 96 -7.49 7.93 -10.89
N PRO A 97 -8.41 8.18 -11.84
CA PRO A 97 -9.04 7.12 -12.59
C PRO A 97 -8.01 6.43 -13.49
N VAL A 98 -7.92 5.10 -13.39
CA VAL A 98 -7.06 4.27 -14.23
C VAL A 98 -7.94 3.33 -15.05
N SER A 99 -7.93 3.53 -16.36
CA SER A 99 -8.57 2.61 -17.28
C SER A 99 -7.76 1.31 -17.37
N LEU A 100 -8.42 0.19 -17.08
CA LEU A 100 -7.81 -1.14 -17.16
C LEU A 100 -7.41 -1.49 -18.61
N GLU A 101 -8.12 -0.96 -19.61
CA GLU A 101 -7.87 -1.19 -21.05
C GLU A 101 -6.63 -0.47 -21.61
N LYS A 102 -6.14 0.58 -20.96
CA LYS A 102 -4.97 1.37 -21.41
C LYS A 102 -3.71 1.10 -20.58
N SER A 103 -3.79 0.21 -19.60
CA SER A 103 -2.74 -0.04 -18.61
C SER A 103 -1.90 -1.29 -18.94
N HIS A 104 -0.88 -1.58 -18.13
CA HIS A 104 -0.13 -2.85 -18.15
C HIS A 104 -1.05 -4.08 -17.99
N PHE A 105 -2.27 -3.90 -17.47
CA PHE A 105 -3.25 -4.97 -17.31
C PHE A 105 -4.03 -5.28 -18.59
N LYS A 106 -3.91 -4.47 -19.66
CA LYS A 106 -4.67 -4.67 -20.91
C LYS A 106 -4.61 -6.11 -21.42
N LYS A 107 -3.42 -6.72 -21.39
CA LYS A 107 -3.23 -8.10 -21.85
C LYS A 107 -3.98 -9.10 -20.96
N ILE A 108 -3.85 -8.96 -19.64
CA ILE A 108 -4.51 -9.82 -18.64
C ILE A 108 -6.04 -9.68 -18.74
N ILE A 109 -6.54 -8.45 -18.88
CA ILE A 109 -7.97 -8.17 -18.99
C ILE A 109 -8.53 -8.73 -20.30
N LYS A 110 -7.78 -8.59 -21.40
CA LYS A 110 -8.17 -9.21 -22.67
C LYS A 110 -8.23 -10.73 -22.57
N GLU A 111 -7.20 -11.37 -22.02
CA GLU A 111 -7.17 -12.82 -21.82
C GLU A 111 -8.35 -13.28 -20.94
N LEU A 112 -8.67 -12.54 -19.88
CA LEU A 112 -9.82 -12.83 -19.04
C LEU A 112 -11.14 -12.70 -19.82
N PHE A 113 -11.31 -11.63 -20.61
CA PHE A 113 -12.51 -11.44 -21.43
C PHE A 113 -12.66 -12.54 -22.48
N ASP A 114 -11.58 -12.93 -23.14
CA ASP A 114 -11.57 -14.04 -24.11
C ASP A 114 -12.01 -15.36 -23.42
N VAL A 115 -11.56 -15.62 -22.18
CA VAL A 115 -12.02 -16.78 -21.38
C VAL A 115 -13.50 -16.68 -21.03
N LEU A 116 -13.96 -15.51 -20.59
CA LEU A 116 -15.37 -15.29 -20.23
C LEU A 116 -16.32 -15.44 -21.42
N ASP A 117 -15.90 -14.98 -22.61
CA ASP A 117 -16.65 -15.15 -23.85
C ASP A 117 -16.67 -16.62 -24.30
N GLY A 118 -15.57 -17.35 -24.11
CA GLY A 118 -15.51 -18.79 -24.30
C GLY A 118 -16.49 -19.55 -23.39
N ILE A 119 -16.60 -19.16 -22.12
CA ILE A 119 -17.58 -19.74 -21.18
C ILE A 119 -19.01 -19.47 -21.64
N LYS A 120 -19.31 -18.22 -22.05
CA LYS A 120 -20.64 -17.86 -22.58
C LYS A 120 -21.04 -18.69 -23.79
N THR A 121 -20.10 -18.90 -24.71
CA THR A 121 -20.30 -19.71 -25.92
C THR A 121 -20.58 -21.17 -25.53
N THR A 122 -19.74 -21.73 -24.66
CA THR A 122 -19.89 -23.11 -24.17
C THR A 122 -21.24 -23.31 -23.46
N ASN A 123 -21.67 -22.37 -22.62
CA ASN A 123 -22.98 -22.42 -21.95
C ASN A 123 -24.13 -22.43 -22.96
N SER A 124 -24.02 -21.65 -24.04
CA SER A 124 -25.04 -21.58 -25.10
C SER A 124 -25.12 -22.89 -25.89
N GLU A 125 -23.98 -23.53 -26.15
CA GLU A 125 -23.92 -24.86 -26.76
C GLU A 125 -24.52 -25.93 -25.86
N ILE A 126 -24.25 -25.90 -24.55
CA ILE A 126 -24.84 -26.82 -23.57
C ILE A 126 -26.38 -26.67 -23.58
N ALA A 127 -26.89 -25.44 -23.50
CA ALA A 127 -28.33 -25.18 -23.55
C ALA A 127 -28.97 -25.75 -24.84
N THR A 128 -28.32 -25.58 -25.99
CA THR A 128 -28.78 -26.13 -27.27
C THR A 128 -28.81 -27.66 -27.24
N LYS A 129 -27.74 -28.31 -26.76
CA LYS A 129 -27.67 -29.78 -26.63
C LYS A 129 -28.71 -30.34 -25.66
N LEU A 130 -29.01 -29.62 -24.58
CA LEU A 130 -30.07 -29.99 -23.65
C LEU A 130 -31.44 -29.98 -24.31
N TYR A 131 -31.71 -28.97 -25.13
CA TYR A 131 -32.95 -28.89 -25.90
C TYR A 131 -33.05 -30.01 -26.95
N GLU A 132 -31.97 -30.32 -27.69
CA GLU A 132 -31.93 -31.45 -28.62
C GLU A 132 -32.13 -32.79 -27.92
N LEU A 133 -31.51 -32.98 -26.75
CA LEU A 133 -31.69 -34.19 -25.94
C LEU A 133 -33.14 -34.34 -25.49
N ARG A 134 -33.74 -33.24 -25.00
CA ARG A 134 -35.16 -33.20 -24.64
C ARG A 134 -36.04 -33.64 -25.81
N GLN A 135 -35.86 -33.07 -27.00
CA GLN A 135 -36.64 -33.45 -28.19
C GLN A 135 -36.49 -34.93 -28.54
N LYS A 136 -35.27 -35.48 -28.47
CA LYS A 136 -35.02 -36.91 -28.73
C LYS A 136 -35.71 -37.81 -27.70
N ILE A 137 -35.77 -37.39 -26.44
CA ILE A 137 -36.50 -38.11 -25.38
C ILE A 137 -38.01 -38.07 -25.65
N GLU A 138 -38.57 -36.89 -25.96
CA GLU A 138 -40.00 -36.71 -26.27
C GLU A 138 -40.43 -37.60 -27.46
N ILE A 139 -39.65 -37.64 -28.54
CA ILE A 139 -39.93 -38.50 -29.72
C ILE A 139 -39.93 -39.98 -29.36
N ARG A 140 -38.98 -40.44 -28.52
CA ARG A 140 -38.88 -41.85 -28.12
C ARG A 140 -39.95 -42.29 -27.13
N LEU A 141 -40.50 -41.36 -26.35
CA LEU A 141 -41.53 -41.64 -25.34
C LEU A 141 -42.96 -41.45 -25.87
N ALA A 142 -43.15 -41.07 -27.14
CA ALA A 142 -44.46 -40.78 -27.74
C ALA A 142 -45.53 -41.90 -27.63
N GLU A 143 -45.16 -43.12 -27.24
CA GLU A 143 -46.07 -44.26 -27.04
C GLU A 143 -46.26 -44.69 -25.56
N ARG A 144 -45.65 -44.00 -24.58
CA ARG A 144 -45.82 -44.27 -23.14
C ARG A 144 -46.17 -42.98 -22.40
N GLU A 145 -47.01 -43.05 -21.37
CA GLU A 145 -47.22 -41.91 -20.46
C GLU A 145 -45.86 -41.44 -19.91
N PRO A 146 -45.53 -40.14 -20.04
CA PRO A 146 -44.21 -39.64 -19.72
C PRO A 146 -44.03 -39.55 -18.21
N ASP A 147 -43.26 -40.48 -17.62
CA ASP A 147 -42.78 -40.42 -16.24
C ASP A 147 -41.43 -39.68 -16.12
N PHE A 148 -41.07 -38.87 -17.12
CA PHE A 148 -39.78 -38.19 -17.19
C PHE A 148 -39.92 -36.72 -16.81
N ASN A 149 -39.36 -36.36 -15.65
CA ASN A 149 -39.39 -34.99 -15.13
C ASN A 149 -38.38 -34.09 -15.88
N TYR A 150 -38.89 -33.14 -16.67
CA TYR A 150 -38.08 -32.16 -17.41
C TYR A 150 -37.61 -30.98 -16.56
N GLU A 151 -38.07 -30.85 -15.31
CA GLU A 151 -37.71 -29.75 -14.39
C GLU A 151 -36.19 -29.59 -14.29
N LEU A 152 -35.43 -30.69 -14.21
CA LEU A 152 -33.97 -30.64 -14.09
C LEU A 152 -33.30 -30.00 -15.33
N ILE A 153 -33.85 -30.21 -16.53
CA ILE A 153 -33.33 -29.60 -17.76
C ILE A 153 -33.66 -28.10 -17.79
N GLU A 154 -34.86 -27.73 -17.36
CA GLU A 154 -35.28 -26.32 -17.27
C GLU A 154 -34.49 -25.56 -16.19
N GLU A 155 -34.27 -26.18 -15.02
CA GLU A 155 -33.42 -25.65 -13.96
C GLU A 155 -32.00 -25.39 -14.45
N MET A 156 -31.41 -26.35 -15.17
CA MET A 156 -30.05 -26.20 -15.70
C MET A 156 -29.96 -25.11 -16.78
N ASP A 157 -30.95 -24.97 -17.67
CA ASP A 157 -31.00 -23.86 -18.63
C ASP A 157 -31.14 -22.50 -17.93
N MET A 158 -31.94 -22.41 -16.87
CA MET A 158 -32.05 -21.20 -16.05
C MET A 158 -30.72 -20.84 -15.38
N GLU A 159 -29.97 -21.82 -14.85
CA GLU A 159 -28.64 -21.59 -14.26
C GLU A 159 -27.62 -21.08 -15.29
N LEU A 160 -27.59 -21.68 -16.48
CA LEU A 160 -26.70 -21.24 -17.56
C LEU A 160 -27.00 -19.79 -18.01
N LYS A 161 -28.29 -19.42 -18.07
CA LYS A 161 -28.72 -18.04 -18.35
C LYS A 161 -28.30 -17.06 -17.26
N LYS A 162 -28.46 -17.44 -15.98
CA LYS A 162 -28.00 -16.62 -14.84
C LYS A 162 -26.50 -16.40 -14.90
N LEU A 163 -25.73 -17.46 -15.12
CA LEU A 163 -24.27 -17.39 -15.24
C LEU A 163 -23.83 -16.44 -16.36
N ASN A 164 -24.42 -16.55 -17.55
CA ASN A 164 -24.12 -15.66 -18.67
C ASN A 164 -24.44 -14.18 -18.36
N THR A 165 -25.52 -13.93 -17.62
CA THR A 165 -25.90 -12.58 -17.16
C THR A 165 -24.83 -12.02 -16.22
N SER A 166 -24.44 -12.79 -15.20
CA SER A 166 -23.39 -12.40 -14.25
C SER A 166 -22.05 -12.13 -14.95
N ILE A 167 -21.69 -12.93 -15.95
CA ILE A 167 -20.48 -12.69 -16.75
C ILE A 167 -20.57 -11.35 -17.49
N GLY A 168 -21.74 -11.01 -18.05
CA GLY A 168 -21.96 -9.72 -18.72
C GLY A 168 -21.85 -8.53 -17.77
N GLU A 169 -22.35 -8.67 -16.54
CA GLU A 169 -22.22 -7.64 -15.49
C GLU A 169 -20.76 -7.44 -15.08
N LEU A 170 -20.02 -8.53 -14.87
CA LEU A 170 -18.59 -8.47 -14.56
C LEU A 170 -17.80 -7.76 -15.66
N GLN A 171 -18.03 -8.10 -16.93
CA GLN A 171 -17.38 -7.44 -18.06
C GLN A 171 -17.65 -5.93 -18.08
N LYS A 172 -18.88 -5.50 -17.77
CA LYS A 172 -19.24 -4.07 -17.67
C LYS A 172 -18.52 -3.37 -16.52
N GLN A 173 -18.49 -3.98 -15.34
CA GLN A 173 -17.79 -3.41 -14.18
C GLN A 173 -16.29 -3.24 -14.45
N MET A 174 -15.68 -4.21 -15.14
CA MET A 174 -14.25 -4.18 -15.51
C MET A 174 -13.93 -3.18 -16.63
N ALA A 175 -14.92 -2.68 -17.35
CA ALA A 175 -14.76 -1.60 -18.33
C ALA A 175 -14.70 -0.21 -17.68
N VAL A 176 -15.22 -0.06 -16.45
CA VAL A 176 -15.19 1.20 -15.71
C VAL A 176 -13.77 1.45 -15.15
N PRO A 177 -13.25 2.69 -15.22
CA PRO A 177 -11.97 3.01 -14.60
C PRO A 177 -11.97 2.73 -13.10
N VAL A 178 -10.87 2.16 -12.62
CA VAL A 178 -10.65 1.95 -11.19
C VAL A 178 -9.95 3.17 -10.60
N MET A 179 -10.38 3.63 -9.43
CA MET A 179 -9.77 4.77 -8.76
C MET A 179 -8.49 4.33 -8.06
N ARG A 180 -7.34 4.86 -8.50
CA ARG A 180 -6.04 4.62 -7.87
C ARG A 180 -5.72 5.75 -6.88
N ARG A 181 -5.47 5.36 -5.64
CA ARG A 181 -4.96 6.24 -4.59
C ARG A 181 -3.55 6.76 -4.92
N LYS A 182 -3.32 8.07 -4.78
CA LYS A 182 -2.01 8.72 -4.89
C LYS A 182 -1.80 9.76 -3.79
N CYS A 183 -0.73 9.59 -3.01
CA CYS A 183 -0.30 10.55 -2.00
C CYS A 183 1.15 10.29 -1.53
N ASP A 184 2.13 10.46 -2.42
CA ASP A 184 3.56 10.54 -2.06
C ASP A 184 3.89 11.88 -1.40
N PHE A 185 5.04 11.99 -0.71
CA PHE A 185 5.53 13.26 -0.16
C PHE A 185 6.98 13.56 -0.57
N ASP A 186 7.49 12.84 -1.57
CA ASP A 186 8.92 12.81 -1.91
C ASP A 186 9.44 14.21 -2.23
N VAL A 187 8.66 14.98 -3.00
CA VAL A 187 9.00 16.35 -3.40
C VAL A 187 8.95 17.31 -2.20
N GLU A 188 7.89 17.26 -1.40
CA GLU A 188 7.75 18.14 -0.24
C GLU A 188 8.83 17.86 0.80
N ILE A 189 9.11 16.58 1.10
CA ILE A 189 10.17 16.16 2.00
C ILE A 189 11.52 16.63 1.47
N ALA A 190 11.85 16.35 0.21
CA ALA A 190 13.13 16.75 -0.37
C ALA A 190 13.33 18.27 -0.31
N ARG A 191 12.30 19.04 -0.70
CA ARG A 191 12.32 20.50 -0.66
C ARG A 191 12.51 21.02 0.77
N ASP A 192 11.72 20.53 1.71
CA ASP A 192 11.75 21.03 3.09
C ASP A 192 13.08 20.72 3.77
N VAL A 193 13.59 19.49 3.63
CA VAL A 193 14.90 19.10 4.16
C VAL A 193 16.01 19.93 3.53
N PHE A 194 15.98 20.13 2.21
CA PHE A 194 17.00 20.92 1.54
C PHE A 194 16.99 22.39 1.97
N ASN A 195 15.81 23.01 2.09
CA ASN A 195 15.65 24.38 2.57
C ASN A 195 16.12 24.55 4.01
N LEU A 196 15.91 23.53 4.85
CA LEU A 196 16.36 23.52 6.25
C LEU A 196 17.82 23.10 6.41
N SER A 197 18.53 22.74 5.33
CA SER A 197 19.89 22.18 5.43
C SER A 197 20.87 23.08 6.18
N ASN A 198 20.68 24.39 6.20
CA ASN A 198 21.54 25.30 6.98
C ASN A 198 21.21 25.30 8.49
N ASN A 199 20.05 24.79 8.89
CA ASN A 199 19.53 24.89 10.26
C ASN A 199 19.79 23.66 11.12
N PHE A 200 20.24 22.56 10.52
CA PHE A 200 20.55 21.30 11.20
C PHE A 200 21.91 20.77 10.78
N GLU A 201 22.52 19.95 11.63
CA GLU A 201 23.74 19.20 11.37
C GLU A 201 23.41 17.77 10.93
N HIS A 202 22.42 17.16 11.59
CA HIS A 202 22.01 15.80 11.31
C HIS A 202 20.55 15.68 10.88
N LEU A 203 20.28 14.68 10.05
CA LEU A 203 18.95 14.28 9.60
C LEU A 203 18.70 12.84 10.07
N ILE A 204 17.54 12.59 10.66
CA ILE A 204 16.98 11.25 10.83
C ILE A 204 15.80 11.12 9.86
N LEU A 205 15.92 10.23 8.88
CA LEU A 205 14.90 9.98 7.87
C LEU A 205 14.26 8.61 8.11
N PHE A 206 13.00 8.59 8.52
CA PHE A 206 12.18 7.38 8.53
C PHE A 206 11.58 7.17 7.14
N SER A 207 12.42 6.66 6.25
CA SER A 207 12.03 6.09 4.97
C SER A 207 13.19 5.26 4.45
N GLY A 208 12.85 4.11 3.88
CA GLY A 208 13.82 3.25 3.19
C GLY A 208 13.85 3.46 1.68
N ASP A 209 13.07 4.41 1.17
CA ASP A 209 12.90 4.65 -0.25
C ASP A 209 14.21 5.11 -0.91
N GLY A 210 14.54 4.49 -2.04
CA GLY A 210 15.72 4.78 -2.84
C GLY A 210 15.66 6.15 -3.51
N ASP A 211 14.46 6.69 -3.73
CA ASP A 211 14.29 8.01 -4.34
C ASP A 211 14.89 9.14 -3.49
N TYR A 212 14.97 8.96 -2.16
CA TYR A 212 15.64 9.90 -1.27
C TYR A 212 17.18 9.80 -1.33
N ALA A 213 17.77 8.79 -1.98
CA ALA A 213 19.23 8.63 -2.00
C ALA A 213 19.95 9.83 -2.61
N ALA A 214 19.35 10.50 -3.62
CA ALA A 214 19.90 11.73 -4.20
C ALA A 214 19.94 12.88 -3.19
N LEU A 215 18.88 13.05 -2.39
CA LEU A 215 18.85 14.02 -1.29
C LEU A 215 19.92 13.69 -0.24
N VAL A 216 20.03 12.41 0.15
CA VAL A 216 21.02 11.97 1.13
C VAL A 216 22.45 12.16 0.62
N GLU A 217 22.70 11.90 -0.66
CA GLU A 217 23.98 12.19 -1.31
C GLU A 217 24.34 13.67 -1.21
N ASP A 218 23.44 14.57 -1.60
CA ASP A 218 23.68 16.02 -1.52
C ASP A 218 23.96 16.49 -0.10
N LEU A 219 23.18 16.00 0.87
CA LEU A 219 23.37 16.34 2.28
C LEU A 219 24.73 15.86 2.80
N THR A 220 25.09 14.61 2.51
CA THR A 220 26.32 14.00 3.03
C THR A 220 27.57 14.47 2.30
N VAL A 221 27.55 14.58 0.97
CA VAL A 221 28.71 14.94 0.14
C VAL A 221 28.89 16.45 0.08
N ASN A 222 27.83 17.20 -0.25
CA ASN A 222 27.91 18.61 -0.60
C ASN A 222 27.65 19.56 0.59
N LYS A 223 26.84 19.13 1.57
CA LYS A 223 26.44 19.97 2.72
C LYS A 223 27.08 19.56 4.05
N ASN A 224 27.96 18.55 4.07
CA ASN A 224 28.63 18.05 5.27
C ASN A 224 27.66 17.69 6.42
N LYS A 225 26.51 17.10 6.08
CA LYS A 225 25.54 16.62 7.07
C LYS A 225 25.77 15.16 7.37
N LYS A 226 25.29 14.73 8.54
CA LYS A 226 25.17 13.29 8.85
C LYS A 226 23.71 12.89 8.71
N VAL A 227 23.47 11.75 8.06
CA VAL A 227 22.14 11.24 7.80
C VAL A 227 22.01 9.85 8.39
N ILE A 228 20.97 9.66 9.19
CA ILE A 228 20.53 8.36 9.68
C ILE A 228 19.29 8.01 8.87
N VAL A 229 19.35 6.93 8.10
CA VAL A 229 18.21 6.39 7.37
C VAL A 229 17.64 5.23 8.15
N ILE A 230 16.38 5.33 8.57
CA ILE A 230 15.68 4.28 9.29
C ILE A 230 14.75 3.56 8.32
N PHE A 231 14.87 2.24 8.29
CA PHE A 231 14.14 1.39 7.34
C PHE A 231 13.73 0.07 7.97
N ALA A 232 12.64 -0.53 7.50
CA ALA A 232 12.32 -1.91 7.84
C ALA A 232 13.28 -2.90 7.16
N PRO A 233 13.64 -4.04 7.76
CA PRO A 233 14.50 -5.04 7.14
C PRO A 233 14.05 -5.38 5.71
N GLY A 234 14.97 -5.27 4.75
CA GLY A 234 14.68 -5.52 3.32
C GLY A 234 14.01 -4.35 2.57
N HIS A 235 13.59 -3.28 3.26
CA HIS A 235 13.08 -2.04 2.67
C HIS A 235 14.18 -0.96 2.58
N VAL A 236 15.30 -1.22 1.93
CA VAL A 236 16.29 -0.16 1.65
C VAL A 236 16.56 -0.13 0.15
N GLY A 237 16.46 1.06 -0.45
CA GLY A 237 16.78 1.27 -1.86
C GLY A 237 18.20 0.83 -2.18
N LYS A 238 18.39 0.21 -3.34
CA LYS A 238 19.73 -0.27 -3.81
C LYS A 238 20.69 0.90 -4.02
N GLU A 239 20.15 2.08 -4.26
CA GLU A 239 20.83 3.35 -4.39
C GLU A 239 21.70 3.66 -3.15
N TYR A 240 21.25 3.27 -1.96
CA TYR A 240 22.03 3.44 -0.73
C TYR A 240 23.27 2.55 -0.68
N GLU A 241 23.28 1.39 -1.34
CA GLU A 241 24.48 0.56 -1.46
C GLU A 241 25.55 1.27 -2.29
N LYS A 242 25.15 1.87 -3.42
CA LYS A 242 26.03 2.67 -4.27
C LYS A 242 26.55 3.88 -3.52
N LEU A 243 25.67 4.62 -2.83
CA LEU A 243 26.06 5.78 -2.04
C LEU A 243 27.02 5.42 -0.90
N SER A 244 26.79 4.30 -0.20
CA SER A 244 27.68 3.84 0.87
C SER A 244 29.09 3.54 0.36
N LYS A 245 29.21 2.89 -0.81
CA LYS A 245 30.51 2.65 -1.47
C LYS A 245 31.21 3.95 -1.83
N GLN A 246 30.48 4.89 -2.44
CA GLN A 246 31.00 6.21 -2.80
C GLN A 246 31.50 6.99 -1.57
N LEU A 247 30.75 6.97 -0.47
CA LEU A 247 31.16 7.62 0.78
C LEU A 247 32.39 6.94 1.38
N GLN A 248 32.51 5.62 1.28
CA GLN A 248 33.70 4.89 1.72
C GLN A 248 34.95 5.28 0.92
N GLU A 249 34.86 5.34 -0.41
CA GLU A 249 35.96 5.79 -1.29
C GLU A 249 36.43 7.21 -0.96
N LYS A 250 35.48 8.10 -0.63
CA LYS A 250 35.75 9.49 -0.22
C LYS A 250 36.18 9.63 1.25
N ARG A 251 36.25 8.55 2.03
CA ARG A 251 36.51 8.56 3.49
C ARG A 251 35.47 9.38 4.29
N LEU A 252 34.22 9.36 3.83
CA LEU A 252 33.05 10.05 4.40
C LEU A 252 31.97 9.08 4.91
N ASN A 253 32.27 7.78 5.03
CA ASN A 253 31.33 6.75 5.45
C ASN A 253 30.67 7.01 6.82
N TYR A 254 31.30 7.80 7.70
CA TYR A 254 30.72 8.23 8.98
C TYR A 254 29.53 9.19 8.84
N ARG A 255 29.26 9.72 7.64
CA ARG A 255 28.16 10.65 7.37
C ARG A 255 26.84 9.95 7.04
N LEU A 256 26.85 8.66 6.72
CA LEU A 256 25.62 7.90 6.46
C LEU A 256 25.55 6.70 7.40
N PHE A 257 24.45 6.60 8.14
CA PHE A 257 24.16 5.46 8.99
C PHE A 257 22.82 4.84 8.59
N LEU A 258 22.88 3.62 8.06
CA LEU A 258 21.70 2.82 7.74
C LEU A 258 21.28 2.05 9.00
N CYS A 259 20.09 2.35 9.52
CA CYS A 259 19.55 1.80 10.76
C CYS A 259 18.28 0.98 10.49
N SER A 260 18.30 -0.33 10.78
CA SER A 260 17.06 -1.12 10.78
C SER A 260 16.14 -0.65 11.91
N ALA A 261 14.85 -0.49 11.61
CA ALA A 261 13.80 -0.15 12.57
C ALA A 261 13.71 -1.15 13.72
N ASP A 262 14.12 -2.42 13.52
CA ASP A 262 14.15 -3.43 14.60
C ASP A 262 15.06 -3.03 15.76
N ARG A 263 16.08 -2.20 15.52
CA ARG A 263 16.93 -1.70 16.61
C ARG A 263 16.18 -0.77 17.57
N LEU A 264 15.08 -0.18 17.12
CA LEU A 264 14.22 0.70 17.90
C LEU A 264 13.01 -0.04 18.49
N LYS A 265 12.79 -1.30 18.11
CA LYS A 265 11.54 -2.03 18.38
C LYS A 265 11.15 -1.97 19.84
N ASP A 266 12.06 -2.31 20.75
CA ASP A 266 11.76 -2.39 22.19
C ASP A 266 11.29 -1.04 22.77
N ASP A 267 11.63 0.08 22.11
CA ASP A 267 11.33 1.43 22.54
C ASP A 267 10.04 1.99 21.93
N ILE A 268 9.73 1.62 20.68
CA ILE A 268 8.68 2.26 19.89
C ILE A 268 7.58 1.31 19.40
N TYR A 269 7.59 0.03 19.81
CA TYR A 269 6.57 -0.91 19.38
C TYR A 269 5.22 -0.70 20.09
N GLU A 270 4.14 -0.88 19.32
CA GLU A 270 2.78 -0.93 19.83
C GLU A 270 2.51 -2.28 20.51
N GLU A 271 2.13 -2.25 21.79
CA GLU A 271 1.72 -3.45 22.53
C GLU A 271 0.28 -3.81 22.15
N ASN A 272 0.12 -4.77 21.24
CA ASN A 272 -1.13 -5.47 20.92
C ASN A 272 -2.41 -4.61 20.91
N ASN A 273 -2.73 -4.01 19.76
CA ASN A 273 -4.10 -3.90 19.26
C ASN A 273 -4.05 -3.63 17.75
N ILE A 274 -4.10 -4.69 16.95
CA ILE A 274 -4.36 -4.58 15.51
C ILE A 274 -5.88 -4.61 15.34
N PRO A 275 -6.55 -3.52 14.97
CA PRO A 275 -7.95 -3.59 14.55
C PRO A 275 -8.04 -4.56 13.36
N LYS A 276 -8.95 -5.53 13.41
CA LYS A 276 -9.12 -6.56 12.37
C LYS A 276 -9.56 -5.96 11.02
N ASP A 277 -9.99 -4.72 11.04
CA ASP A 277 -10.69 -3.94 10.01
C ASP A 277 -9.83 -2.82 9.40
N PHE A 278 -8.53 -2.78 9.72
CA PHE A 278 -7.66 -1.74 9.18
C PHE A 278 -7.14 -2.07 7.77
N SER A 279 -7.78 -1.49 6.76
CA SER A 279 -7.36 -1.51 5.35
C SER A 279 -6.11 -0.65 5.14
N SER A 280 -5.14 -1.19 4.39
CA SER A 280 -3.86 -0.54 4.11
C SER A 280 -3.95 0.62 3.11
N GLY A 281 -5.12 0.86 2.50
CA GLY A 281 -5.38 1.89 1.50
C GLY A 281 -4.51 1.81 0.22
N ARG A 282 -3.45 0.98 0.20
CA ARG A 282 -2.59 0.76 -0.96
C ARG A 282 -3.29 -0.05 -2.05
N ASP A 283 -4.25 -0.89 -1.64
CA ASP A 283 -5.02 -1.78 -2.52
C ASP A 283 -6.55 -1.58 -2.38
N ASP A 284 -7.01 -0.46 -1.83
CA ASP A 284 -8.45 -0.12 -1.87
C ASP A 284 -8.78 0.45 -3.25
N PHE A 285 -9.12 -0.47 -4.15
CA PHE A 285 -9.71 -0.16 -5.44
C PHE A 285 -11.18 0.18 -5.23
N MET A 286 -11.52 1.46 -5.34
CA MET A 286 -12.91 1.88 -5.43
C MET A 286 -13.33 1.92 -6.90
N VAL A 287 -14.43 1.24 -7.23
CA VAL A 287 -15.10 1.37 -8.52
C VAL A 287 -15.65 2.79 -8.59
N ALA A 288 -15.37 3.52 -9.66
CA ALA A 288 -15.99 4.83 -9.87
C ALA A 288 -17.52 4.64 -9.96
N GLU A 289 -18.28 5.31 -9.11
CA GLU A 289 -19.75 5.32 -9.22
C GLU A 289 -20.13 5.95 -10.56
N ASP A 290 -21.06 5.29 -11.26
CA ASP A 290 -21.64 5.76 -12.50
C ASP A 290 -22.43 7.04 -12.20
N ASN A 291 -21.83 8.21 -12.43
CA ASN A 291 -22.58 9.47 -12.41
C ASN A 291 -23.52 9.44 -13.61
N PRO A 292 -24.86 9.41 -13.42
CA PRO A 292 -25.78 9.52 -14.53
C PRO A 292 -25.51 10.86 -15.20
N LYS A 293 -25.14 10.80 -16.49
CA LYS A 293 -24.92 12.00 -17.31
C LYS A 293 -26.16 12.87 -17.19
N SER A 294 -26.02 14.01 -16.54
CA SER A 294 -27.00 15.09 -16.62
C SER A 294 -26.98 15.63 -18.04
N GLN A 295 -28.00 15.29 -18.83
CA GLN A 295 -28.58 16.11 -19.89
C GLN A 295 -29.90 15.49 -20.35
#